data_AF-A0A1I7SMS5-F1
#
_entry.id   AF-A0A1I7SMS5-F1
#
_cell.length_a   1.000
_cell.length_b   1.000
_cell.length_c   1.000
_cell.angle_alpha   90.00
_cell.angle_beta   90.00
_cell.angle_gamma   90.00
#
_symmetry.space_group_name_H-M   'P 1'
#
loop_
_entity.id
_entity.type
_entity.pdbx_description
1 polymer ?
#
loop_
_entity_poly.entity_id
_entity_poly.type
_entity_poly.pdbx_seq_one_letter_code
_entity_poly.pdbx_strand_id
1 'polypeptide(L)'
;MKIFIVALGIVYPVHGISCYSCTFNFNDVYDSEDGWCANDTLLEKPKNQVIRPCAPWEKECITTVTTTLNSFTSITRGCAVQCPELCDSDGYGQHQVTCAKCCKHSSCNNDTGVTYYLGVMEKQYTFWTKALPDEIKFNRENKIKFPY
;
A
#
# COMPACT_ATOMS: atom_id res chain seq x y z
N MET A 1 33.52 -52.90 3.93
CA MET A 1 33.13 -51.98 2.84
C MET A 1 31.96 -51.15 3.35
N LYS A 2 32.18 -49.88 3.73
CA LYS A 2 31.12 -49.00 4.25
C LYS A 2 30.46 -48.27 3.09
N ILE A 3 29.19 -48.56 2.81
CA ILE A 3 28.40 -47.88 1.78
C ILE A 3 27.87 -46.58 2.39
N PHE A 4 28.35 -45.44 1.88
CA PHE A 4 27.78 -44.13 2.17
C PHE A 4 26.61 -43.89 1.22
N ILE A 5 25.39 -43.86 1.75
CA ILE A 5 24.20 -43.43 1.02
C ILE A 5 24.19 -41.90 1.05
N VAL A 6 24.51 -41.27 -0.08
CA VAL A 6 24.33 -39.83 -0.27
C VAL A 6 22.85 -39.61 -0.58
N ALA A 7 22.08 -39.13 0.39
CA ALA A 7 20.74 -38.65 0.15
C ALA A 7 20.81 -37.33 -0.63
N LEU A 8 20.62 -37.38 -1.96
CA LEU A 8 20.31 -36.19 -2.75
C LEU A 8 18.92 -35.70 -2.32
N GLY A 9 18.87 -34.74 -1.40
CA GLY A 9 17.66 -33.99 -1.10
C GLY A 9 17.26 -33.19 -2.32
N ILE A 10 16.11 -33.55 -2.93
CA ILE A 10 15.46 -32.73 -3.95
C ILE A 10 14.94 -31.48 -3.24
N VAL A 11 15.68 -30.37 -3.33
CA VAL A 11 15.21 -29.06 -2.89
C VAL A 11 14.22 -28.59 -3.95
N TYR A 12 12.93 -28.82 -3.72
CA TYR A 12 11.90 -28.20 -4.56
C TYR A 12 11.95 -26.68 -4.31
N PRO A 13 12.16 -25.84 -5.34
CA PRO A 13 12.04 -24.41 -5.16
C PRO A 13 10.60 -24.12 -4.74
N VAL A 14 10.43 -23.61 -3.53
CA VAL A 14 9.14 -23.10 -3.08
C VAL A 14 8.83 -21.90 -3.96
N HIS A 15 7.88 -22.07 -4.89
CA HIS A 15 7.52 -21.04 -5.84
C HIS A 15 6.72 -19.95 -5.11
N GLY A 16 7.44 -18.94 -4.61
CA GLY A 16 6.84 -17.69 -4.16
C GLY A 16 6.46 -16.81 -5.36
N ILE A 17 5.49 -15.91 -5.16
CA ILE A 17 5.20 -14.85 -6.14
C ILE A 17 6.30 -13.79 -6.10
N SER A 18 6.33 -12.92 -7.11
CA SER A 18 7.20 -11.74 -7.11
C SER A 18 6.37 -10.49 -7.33
N CYS A 19 6.63 -9.41 -6.61
CA CYS A 19 5.81 -8.19 -6.64
C CYS A 19 6.66 -6.98 -7.01
N TYR A 20 6.03 -5.93 -7.54
CA TYR A 20 6.68 -4.63 -7.59
C TYR A 20 6.94 -4.15 -6.16
N SER A 21 8.13 -3.63 -5.91
CA SER A 21 8.58 -3.18 -4.60
C SER A 21 9.18 -1.79 -4.70
N CYS A 22 8.57 -0.82 -4.03
CA CYS A 22 9.03 0.56 -4.01
C CYS A 22 8.33 1.36 -2.92
N THR A 23 8.96 2.48 -2.55
CA THR A 23 8.36 3.48 -1.67
C THR A 23 8.57 4.87 -2.23
N PHE A 24 7.51 5.64 -2.34
CA PHE A 24 7.58 7.05 -2.68
C PHE A 24 6.77 7.87 -1.69
N ASN A 25 7.33 8.99 -1.25
CA ASN A 25 6.69 9.93 -0.32
C ASN A 25 7.06 11.37 -0.69
N PHE A 26 6.07 12.25 -0.82
CA PHE A 26 6.31 13.68 -1.07
C PHE A 26 6.96 14.41 0.11
N ASN A 27 6.86 13.84 1.31
CA ASN A 27 7.49 14.39 2.51
C ASN A 27 8.94 13.95 2.69
N ASP A 28 9.46 13.06 1.83
CA ASP A 28 10.88 12.72 1.89
C ASP A 28 11.72 13.90 1.40
N VAL A 29 12.67 14.31 2.23
CA VAL A 29 13.55 15.46 1.99
C VAL A 29 14.60 15.15 0.91
N TYR A 30 14.77 13.87 0.59
CA TYR A 30 15.72 13.39 -0.41
C TYR A 30 14.98 12.85 -1.63
N ASP A 31 15.53 13.09 -2.82
CA ASP A 31 15.03 12.47 -4.05
C ASP A 31 15.07 10.95 -3.88
N SER A 32 13.89 10.34 -3.75
CA SER A 32 13.81 8.88 -3.66
C SER A 32 14.22 8.30 -5.02
N GLU A 33 15.13 7.33 -5.03
CA GLU A 33 15.43 6.52 -6.23
C GLU A 33 14.19 5.79 -6.79
N ASP A 34 13.12 5.78 -5.99
CA ASP A 34 11.82 5.20 -6.25
C ASP A 34 10.76 6.22 -6.71
N GLY A 35 11.17 7.35 -7.29
CA GLY A 35 10.25 8.33 -7.91
C GLY A 35 9.27 7.71 -8.93
N TRP A 36 9.70 6.62 -9.58
CA TRP A 36 8.87 5.81 -10.48
C TRP A 36 7.67 5.13 -9.79
N CYS A 37 7.68 5.01 -8.46
CA CYS A 37 6.59 4.40 -7.71
C CYS A 37 5.30 5.22 -7.81
N ALA A 38 5.37 6.54 -7.97
CA ALA A 38 4.19 7.38 -8.12
C ALA A 38 3.72 7.58 -9.57
N ASN A 39 4.54 7.26 -10.57
CA ASN A 39 4.24 7.56 -11.97
C ASN A 39 4.89 6.53 -12.92
N ASP A 40 4.08 5.85 -13.73
CA ASP A 40 4.57 4.90 -14.76
C ASP A 40 5.33 5.54 -15.89
N THR A 41 5.03 6.79 -16.22
CA THR A 41 5.73 7.50 -17.30
C THR A 41 7.22 7.71 -17.00
N LEU A 42 7.65 7.43 -15.75
CA LEU A 42 9.04 7.45 -15.29
C LEU A 42 9.67 6.04 -15.15
N LEU A 43 9.00 4.97 -15.61
CA LEU A 43 9.57 3.62 -15.65
C LEU A 43 10.63 3.50 -16.76
N GLU A 44 11.78 4.15 -16.54
CA GLU A 44 13.03 3.85 -17.25
C GLU A 44 13.79 2.66 -16.61
N LYS A 45 13.34 2.19 -15.43
CA LYS A 45 14.03 1.14 -14.68
C LYS A 45 13.69 -0.27 -15.18
N PRO A 46 14.70 -1.14 -15.35
CA PRO A 46 14.47 -2.51 -15.80
C PRO A 46 13.76 -3.35 -14.74
N LYS A 47 12.94 -4.32 -15.19
CA LYS A 47 12.08 -5.17 -14.33
C LYS A 47 12.80 -5.84 -13.17
N ASN A 48 14.06 -6.24 -13.35
CA ASN A 48 14.89 -6.88 -12.34
C ASN A 48 15.30 -5.97 -11.18
N GLN A 49 15.17 -4.64 -11.33
CA GLN A 49 15.45 -3.68 -10.27
C GLN A 49 14.19 -3.32 -9.46
N VAL A 50 13.02 -3.43 -10.09
CA VAL A 50 11.73 -2.96 -9.53
C VAL A 50 10.83 -4.09 -9.04
N ILE A 51 11.09 -5.34 -9.45
CA ILE A 51 10.37 -6.53 -9.00
C ILE A 51 11.26 -7.34 -8.05
N ARG A 52 10.71 -7.70 -6.89
CA ARG A 52 11.39 -8.50 -5.87
C ARG A 52 10.64 -9.82 -5.63
N PRO A 53 11.36 -10.95 -5.42
CA PRO A 53 10.73 -12.19 -5.01
C PRO A 53 10.19 -12.05 -3.59
N CYS A 54 8.99 -12.55 -3.35
CA CYS A 54 8.36 -12.57 -2.04
C CYS A 54 8.80 -13.79 -1.23
N ALA A 55 8.68 -13.69 0.09
CA ALA A 55 8.89 -14.83 0.97
C ALA A 55 7.82 -15.91 0.72
N PRO A 56 8.11 -17.21 0.96
CA PRO A 56 7.16 -18.30 0.73
C PRO A 56 5.79 -18.17 1.41
N TRP A 57 5.72 -17.42 2.51
CA TRP A 57 4.48 -17.17 3.27
C TRP A 57 3.75 -15.90 2.84
N GLU A 58 4.35 -15.06 2.00
CA GLU A 58 3.73 -13.87 1.42
C GLU A 58 3.03 -14.26 0.12
N LYS A 59 1.70 -14.40 0.19
CA LYS A 59 0.89 -14.95 -0.91
C LYS A 59 0.25 -13.88 -1.79
N GLU A 60 0.44 -12.61 -1.46
CA GLU A 60 -0.23 -11.48 -2.12
C GLU A 60 0.75 -10.33 -2.36
N CYS A 61 0.55 -9.60 -3.46
CA CYS A 61 1.14 -8.30 -3.66
C CYS A 61 0.23 -7.24 -3.05
N ILE A 62 0.83 -6.24 -2.42
CA ILE A 62 0.13 -5.11 -1.81
C ILE A 62 0.54 -3.79 -2.45
N THR A 63 -0.41 -2.88 -2.55
CA THR A 63 -0.18 -1.45 -2.77
C THR A 63 -0.90 -0.68 -1.69
N THR A 64 -0.16 0.20 -1.03
CA THR A 64 -0.67 1.08 0.00
C THR A 64 -0.54 2.51 -0.49
N VAL A 65 -1.64 3.25 -0.47
CA VAL A 65 -1.69 4.68 -0.84
C VAL A 65 -2.09 5.47 0.39
N THR A 66 -1.33 6.51 0.69
CA THR A 66 -1.63 7.42 1.79
C THR A 66 -1.91 8.80 1.26
N THR A 67 -2.93 9.43 1.83
CA THR A 67 -3.32 10.80 1.53
C THR A 67 -3.52 11.60 2.79
N THR A 68 -3.08 12.84 2.77
CA THR A 68 -3.29 13.81 3.85
C THR A 68 -4.15 14.93 3.31
N LEU A 69 -5.27 15.22 3.98
CA LEU A 69 -6.26 16.23 3.56
C LEU A 69 -6.70 16.02 2.10
N ASN A 70 -7.02 14.78 1.73
CA ASN A 70 -7.41 14.35 0.37
C ASN A 70 -6.35 14.59 -0.72
N SER A 71 -5.13 14.95 -0.33
CA SER A 71 -4.01 15.13 -1.25
C SER A 71 -3.10 13.91 -1.18
N PHE A 72 -2.67 13.41 -2.34
CA PHE A 72 -1.72 12.29 -2.39
C PHE A 72 -0.46 12.63 -1.59
N THR A 73 -0.02 11.70 -0.74
CA THR A 73 1.16 11.89 0.12
C THR A 73 2.22 10.84 -0.16
N SER A 74 1.83 9.56 -0.17
CA SER A 74 2.77 8.48 -0.42
C SER A 74 2.13 7.27 -1.07
N ILE A 75 2.96 6.46 -1.71
CA ILE A 75 2.62 5.14 -2.23
C ILE A 75 3.73 4.15 -1.89
N THR A 76 3.33 2.96 -1.47
CA THR A 76 4.24 1.85 -1.20
C THR A 76 3.72 0.60 -1.89
N ARG A 77 4.62 -0.17 -2.49
CA ARG A 77 4.32 -1.46 -3.11
C ARG A 77 5.22 -2.53 -2.53
N GLY A 78 4.69 -3.74 -2.39
CA GLY A 78 5.50 -4.87 -1.92
C GLY A 78 4.74 -6.19 -1.84
N CYS A 79 5.30 -7.10 -1.06
CA CYS A 79 4.72 -8.40 -0.73
C CYS A 79 3.95 -8.32 0.59
N ALA A 80 2.91 -9.14 0.75
CA ALA A 80 2.12 -9.19 1.95
C ALA A 80 1.74 -10.63 2.35
N VAL A 81 1.73 -10.88 3.66
CA VAL A 81 1.22 -12.13 4.26
C VAL A 81 -0.30 -12.13 4.33
N GLN A 82 -0.85 -10.98 4.72
CA GLN A 82 -2.27 -10.70 4.83
C GLN A 82 -2.54 -9.33 4.25
N CYS A 83 -3.67 -9.19 3.56
CA CYS A 83 -4.11 -7.92 3.05
C CYS A 83 -5.48 -7.52 3.59
N PRO A 84 -5.55 -6.60 4.57
CA PRO A 84 -6.79 -5.91 4.85
C PRO A 84 -7.03 -4.91 3.72
N GLU A 85 -7.92 -5.21 2.77
CA GLU A 85 -8.36 -4.25 1.74
C GLU A 85 -9.27 -3.16 2.32
N LEU A 86 -8.73 -2.44 3.30
CA LEU A 86 -9.40 -1.42 4.08
C LEU A 86 -8.65 -0.09 3.89
N CYS A 87 -9.39 0.98 4.15
CA CYS A 87 -8.82 2.30 4.35
C CYS A 87 -8.85 2.60 5.84
N ASP A 88 -7.67 2.76 6.43
CA ASP A 88 -7.54 3.23 7.80
C ASP A 88 -7.38 4.75 7.79
N SER A 89 -8.03 5.43 8.74
CA SER A 89 -7.98 6.89 8.84
C SER A 89 -7.48 7.29 10.21
N ASP A 90 -6.48 8.15 10.25
CA ASP A 90 -5.88 8.67 11.47
C ASP A 90 -5.85 10.21 11.44
N GLY A 91 -5.96 10.81 12.62
CA GLY A 91 -5.69 12.23 12.86
C GLY A 91 -6.89 13.10 13.22
N TYR A 92 -6.68 14.01 14.19
CA TYR A 92 -7.60 15.06 14.61
C TYR A 92 -7.27 16.41 13.94
N GLY A 93 -8.00 16.77 12.88
CA GLY A 93 -7.80 18.02 12.10
C GLY A 93 -6.75 17.95 10.99
N GLN A 94 -5.82 16.98 11.03
CA GLN A 94 -5.02 16.54 9.88
C GLN A 94 -5.47 15.14 9.51
N HIS A 95 -6.32 15.04 8.49
CA HIS A 95 -6.93 13.79 8.07
C HIS A 95 -5.97 13.02 7.18
N GLN A 96 -5.32 12.00 7.73
CA GLN A 96 -4.52 11.05 6.97
C GLN A 96 -5.33 9.78 6.74
N VAL A 97 -5.39 9.31 5.50
CA VAL A 97 -6.04 8.06 5.16
C VAL A 97 -5.09 7.19 4.38
N THR A 98 -4.96 5.95 4.81
CA THR A 98 -4.10 4.94 4.22
C THR A 98 -4.95 3.79 3.75
N CYS A 99 -5.01 3.58 2.44
CA CYS A 99 -5.77 2.52 1.80
C CYS A 99 -4.86 1.45 1.25
N ALA A 100 -5.20 0.19 1.51
CA ALA A 100 -4.51 -0.96 0.92
C ALA A 100 -5.37 -1.64 -0.16
N LYS A 101 -4.72 -2.07 -1.24
CA LYS A 101 -5.29 -2.88 -2.31
C LYS A 101 -4.34 -4.01 -2.65
N CYS A 102 -4.89 -5.21 -2.88
CA CYS A 102 -4.08 -6.39 -3.09
C CYS A 102 -4.49 -7.22 -4.29
N CYS A 103 -3.58 -8.11 -4.67
CA CYS A 103 -3.76 -9.03 -5.77
C CYS A 103 -2.83 -10.25 -5.60
N LYS A 104 -3.20 -11.38 -6.21
CA LYS A 104 -2.62 -12.71 -5.89
C LYS A 104 -1.60 -13.23 -6.91
N HIS A 105 -1.35 -12.49 -7.98
CA HIS A 105 -0.50 -12.94 -9.10
C HIS A 105 0.82 -12.19 -9.11
N SER A 106 1.88 -12.81 -9.63
CA SER A 106 3.17 -12.11 -9.73
C SER A 106 3.05 -10.82 -10.53
N SER A 107 3.62 -9.75 -9.99
CA SER A 107 3.72 -8.42 -10.61
C SER A 107 2.36 -7.77 -10.91
N CYS A 108 1.29 -8.17 -10.21
CA CYS A 108 -0.06 -7.63 -10.40
C CYS A 108 -0.26 -6.23 -9.83
N ASN A 109 0.60 -5.80 -8.91
CA ASN A 109 0.53 -4.48 -8.27
C ASN A 109 1.24 -3.39 -9.10
N ASN A 110 1.17 -3.49 -10.43
CA ASN A 110 1.89 -2.61 -11.35
C ASN A 110 1.15 -1.32 -11.70
N ASP A 111 -0.07 -1.15 -11.19
CA ASP A 111 -0.92 -0.04 -11.58
C ASP A 111 -0.47 1.25 -10.89
N THR A 112 -0.31 2.26 -11.73
CA THR A 112 0.30 3.58 -11.50
C THR A 112 -0.61 4.69 -12.02
N GLY A 113 -1.73 4.34 -12.64
CA GLY A 113 -2.63 5.30 -13.26
C GLY A 113 -3.36 6.16 -12.22
N VAL A 114 -3.66 7.40 -12.60
CA VAL A 114 -4.52 8.30 -11.80
C VAL A 114 -5.89 7.66 -11.51
N THR A 115 -6.41 6.86 -12.44
CA THR A 115 -7.67 6.11 -12.28
C THR A 115 -7.58 5.04 -11.19
N TYR A 116 -6.43 4.37 -11.07
CA TYR A 116 -6.19 3.42 -9.98
C TYR A 116 -6.13 4.12 -8.64
N TYR A 117 -5.44 5.25 -8.57
CA TYR A 117 -5.43 6.11 -7.39
C TYR A 117 -6.86 6.50 -6.99
N LEU A 118 -7.65 7.04 -7.91
CA LEU A 118 -9.04 7.42 -7.63
C LEU A 118 -9.89 6.24 -7.14
N GLY A 119 -9.76 5.04 -7.73
CA GLY A 119 -10.50 3.87 -7.29
C GLY A 119 -10.09 3.32 -5.92
N VAL A 120 -8.83 3.48 -5.52
CA VAL A 120 -8.38 3.17 -4.14
C VAL A 120 -8.95 4.20 -3.16
N MET A 121 -8.98 5.47 -3.57
CA MET A 121 -9.48 6.61 -2.78
C MET A 121 -11.00 6.61 -2.59
N GLU A 122 -11.77 6.05 -3.53
CA GLU A 122 -13.23 5.92 -3.40
C GLU A 122 -13.66 5.10 -2.18
N LYS A 123 -12.79 4.23 -1.66
CA LYS A 123 -13.05 3.42 -0.47
C LYS A 123 -12.83 4.20 0.84
N GLN A 124 -12.36 5.44 0.78
CA GLN A 124 -12.11 6.25 1.96
C GLN A 124 -13.40 6.66 2.64
N TYR A 125 -13.46 6.47 3.96
CA TYR A 125 -14.49 7.04 4.82
C TYR A 125 -13.87 8.20 5.60
N THR A 126 -14.38 9.42 5.42
CA THR A 126 -13.84 10.61 6.08
C THR A 126 -14.81 11.11 7.15
N PHE A 127 -14.41 11.02 8.41
CA PHE A 127 -15.21 11.48 9.55
C PHE A 127 -15.17 13.01 9.75
N TRP A 128 -14.30 13.71 9.01
CA TRP A 128 -14.13 15.18 9.05
C TRP A 128 -15.11 15.97 8.19
N THR A 129 -15.87 15.31 7.32
CA THR A 129 -16.94 15.97 6.53
C THR A 129 -18.31 15.75 7.15
N LYS A 130 -18.43 14.78 8.07
CA LYS A 130 -19.65 14.45 8.80
C LYS A 130 -19.31 14.06 10.23
N ALA A 131 -19.69 14.93 11.17
CA ALA A 131 -19.59 14.64 12.59
C ALA A 131 -20.27 13.31 12.95
N LEU A 132 -19.68 12.58 13.90
CA LEU A 132 -20.26 11.33 14.39
C LEU A 132 -21.60 11.58 15.11
N PRO A 133 -22.52 10.60 15.18
CA PRO A 133 -23.83 10.80 15.80
C PRO A 133 -23.77 11.38 17.23
N ASP A 134 -22.85 10.89 18.06
CA ASP A 134 -22.67 11.37 19.43
C ASP A 134 -21.96 12.73 19.50
N GLU A 135 -21.09 13.01 18.53
CA GLU A 135 -20.38 14.28 18.39
C GLU A 135 -21.31 15.41 17.95
N ILE A 136 -22.31 15.12 17.10
CA ILE A 136 -23.36 16.07 16.71
C ILE A 136 -24.10 16.58 17.96
N LYS A 137 -24.42 15.69 18.89
CA LYS A 137 -25.11 16.04 20.14
C LYS A 137 -24.23 16.94 21.01
N PHE A 138 -22.98 16.54 21.25
CA PHE A 138 -22.01 17.32 22.03
C PHE A 138 -21.75 18.71 21.41
N ASN A 139 -21.59 18.79 20.09
CA ASN A 139 -21.35 20.06 19.39
C ASN A 139 -22.53 21.02 19.50
N ARG A 140 -23.77 20.51 19.43
CA ARG A 140 -24.99 21.32 19.64
C ARG A 140 -25.07 21.85 21.07
N GLU A 141 -24.79 21.01 22.07
CA GLU A 141 -24.84 21.39 23.49
C GLU A 141 -23.79 22.45 23.85
N ASN A 142 -22.60 22.37 23.22
CA ASN A 142 -21.48 23.27 23.52
C ASN A 142 -21.32 24.43 22.53
N LYS A 143 -22.28 24.62 21.60
CA LYS A 143 -22.23 25.67 20.55
C LYS A 143 -20.95 25.60 19.70
N ILE A 144 -20.40 24.40 19.52
CA ILE A 144 -19.20 24.17 18.71
C ILE A 144 -19.65 24.02 17.26
N LYS A 145 -19.07 24.84 16.39
CA LYS A 145 -19.34 24.83 14.95
C LYS A 145 -18.33 23.89 14.31
N PHE A 146 -18.78 22.71 13.88
CA PHE A 146 -17.93 21.79 13.11
C PHE A 146 -17.48 22.50 11.82
N PRO A 147 -16.20 22.42 11.42
CA PRO A 147 -15.73 23.11 10.23
C PRO A 147 -16.42 22.51 9.00
N TYR A 148 -17.20 23.33 8.31
CA TYR A 148 -17.74 23.07 6.97
C TYR A 148 -16.90 23.78 5.94
#